data_AF-A0AAX0WUY5-F1
#
_entry.id   AF-A0AAX0WUY5-F1
#
_cell.length_a   1.000
_cell.length_b   1.000
_cell.length_c   1.000
_cell.angle_alpha   90.00
_cell.angle_beta   90.00
_cell.angle_gamma   90.00
#
_symmetry.space_group_name_H-M   'P 1'
#
loop_
_entity.id
_entity.type
_entity.pdbx_description
1 polymer ?
#
loop_
_entity_poly.entity_id
_entity_poly.type
_entity_poly.pdbx_seq_one_letter_code
_entity_poly.pdbx_strand_id
1 'polypeptide(L)'
;MFDYLKTLFFSWLDSIFPFFNKWFSKTDTLSNQQKLSFVQSILRGQDHDKGFAIRHVDDDLAKENNLRIKFRGDAISYSITSLIMSEALNKKVSTFSWSTFSDGNVYFLTESNSLHLLDEPLACKIFDLMHEKVFKFISQNFQGKCHHYMLIKNMSGAPSPYDVKDIYPTGKCGKRNIDPKQIVCVFSKSKNLFSPKVILREIESKVVHLFDPAKNGYDALSTRAILNVLREIELKSDEKTLTIEKVRSRLVESEYLTHWDDFKYHDFFDRGGYFETFKSKLPQINSDLDYFRMQL
;
A
#
# COMPACT_ATOMS: atom_id res chain seq x y z
N MET A 1 -26.82 -7.78 44.38
CA MET A 1 -25.36 -7.74 44.59
C MET A 1 -24.56 -7.80 43.29
N PHE A 2 -25.08 -8.42 42.22
CA PHE A 2 -24.43 -8.44 40.89
C PHE A 2 -24.53 -7.13 40.07
N ASP A 3 -25.51 -6.27 40.32
CA ASP A 3 -25.62 -5.00 39.57
C ASP A 3 -24.67 -3.91 40.07
N TYR A 4 -24.35 -3.88 41.36
CA TYR A 4 -23.44 -2.88 41.94
C TYR A 4 -21.98 -3.06 41.46
N LEU A 5 -21.57 -4.32 41.21
CA LEU A 5 -20.26 -4.64 40.63
C LEU A 5 -20.18 -4.28 39.15
N LYS A 6 -21.29 -4.36 38.40
CA LYS A 6 -21.34 -3.87 37.01
C LYS A 6 -21.20 -2.35 36.95
N THR A 7 -21.89 -1.60 37.82
CA THR A 7 -21.79 -0.14 37.81
C THR A 7 -20.41 0.36 38.22
N LEU A 8 -19.73 -0.33 39.15
CA LEU A 8 -18.34 -0.02 39.53
C LEU A 8 -17.33 -0.39 38.42
N PHE A 9 -17.56 -1.46 37.67
CA PHE A 9 -16.67 -1.84 36.56
C PHE A 9 -16.78 -0.87 35.36
N PHE A 10 -17.99 -0.36 35.07
CA PHE A 10 -18.19 0.64 34.02
C PHE A 10 -17.79 2.05 34.46
N SER A 11 -17.98 2.44 35.73
CA SER A 11 -17.51 3.76 36.19
C SER A 11 -15.98 3.83 36.33
N TRP A 12 -15.30 2.70 36.59
CA TRP A 12 -13.84 2.66 36.60
C TRP A 12 -13.27 2.81 35.18
N LEU A 13 -13.90 2.17 34.18
CA LEU A 13 -13.57 2.39 32.77
C LEU A 13 -13.83 3.86 32.37
N ASP A 14 -14.96 4.46 32.73
CA ASP A 14 -15.21 5.88 32.42
C ASP A 14 -14.25 6.85 33.15
N SER A 15 -13.67 6.45 34.30
CA SER A 15 -12.67 7.25 35.02
C SER A 15 -11.22 7.10 34.49
N ILE A 16 -10.93 6.03 33.75
CA ILE A 16 -9.62 5.80 33.10
C ILE A 16 -9.63 6.24 31.63
N PHE A 17 -10.81 6.32 31.02
CA PHE A 17 -11.00 6.80 29.64
C PHE A 17 -11.22 8.32 29.41
N PRO A 18 -10.94 9.28 30.33
CA PRO A 18 -10.85 10.69 29.92
C PRO A 18 -9.59 10.99 29.09
N PHE A 19 -8.62 10.06 29.04
CA PHE A 19 -7.37 10.26 28.30
C PHE A 19 -7.51 10.01 26.79
N PHE A 20 -8.51 9.23 26.35
CA PHE A 20 -8.71 8.95 24.92
C PHE A 20 -9.35 10.10 24.15
N ASN A 21 -10.06 11.02 24.84
CA ASN A 21 -10.64 12.21 24.19
C ASN A 21 -9.66 13.39 24.06
N LYS A 22 -8.39 13.24 24.49
CA LYS A 22 -7.39 14.31 24.42
C LYS A 22 -6.07 13.91 23.77
N TRP A 23 -6.01 12.73 23.15
CA TRP A 23 -4.81 12.24 22.50
C TRP A 23 -4.95 12.11 20.98
N PHE A 24 -5.56 13.10 20.34
CA PHE A 24 -5.09 13.50 19.02
C PHE A 24 -3.73 14.17 19.21
N SER A 25 -2.69 13.40 19.56
CA SER A 25 -1.33 13.89 19.34
C SER A 25 -1.25 14.12 17.85
N LYS A 26 -1.16 15.39 17.43
CA LYS A 26 -0.82 15.76 16.07
C LYS A 26 0.28 14.82 15.61
N THR A 27 -0.05 13.95 14.69
CA THR A 27 0.87 13.09 13.94
C THR A 27 1.67 14.01 13.03
N ASP A 28 2.49 14.88 13.63
CA ASP A 28 3.36 15.79 12.90
C ASP A 28 4.43 14.94 12.21
N THR A 29 4.14 14.60 10.96
CA THR A 29 5.13 14.08 10.01
C THR A 29 4.73 14.26 8.55
N LEU A 30 3.44 14.24 8.22
CA LEU A 30 2.94 14.62 6.90
C LEU A 30 2.18 15.95 7.02
N SER A 31 2.39 16.85 6.05
CA SER A 31 1.58 18.07 5.95
C SER A 31 0.12 17.72 5.67
N ASN A 32 -0.82 18.63 5.96
CA ASN A 32 -2.25 18.40 5.66
C ASN A 32 -2.47 18.05 4.18
N GLN A 33 -1.72 18.70 3.28
CA GLN A 33 -1.75 18.38 1.85
C GLN A 33 -1.27 16.96 1.56
N GLN A 34 -0.20 16.49 2.22
CA GLN A 34 0.27 15.11 2.07
C GLN A 34 -0.72 14.09 2.65
N LYS A 35 -1.40 14.42 3.75
CA LYS A 35 -2.49 13.59 4.30
C LYS A 35 -3.68 13.51 3.33
N LEU A 36 -4.04 14.63 2.70
CA LEU A 36 -5.05 14.66 1.64
C LEU A 36 -4.64 13.78 0.45
N SER A 37 -3.42 13.95 -0.06
CA SER A 37 -2.89 13.11 -1.14
C SER A 37 -2.88 11.62 -0.76
N PHE A 38 -2.50 11.29 0.48
CA PHE A 38 -2.56 9.92 0.99
C PHE A 38 -3.98 9.34 0.90
N VAL A 39 -4.98 10.05 1.42
CA VAL A 39 -6.38 9.59 1.43
C VAL A 39 -6.90 9.42 0.00
N GLN A 40 -6.60 10.36 -0.89
CA GLN A 40 -6.94 10.25 -2.31
C GLN A 40 -6.29 9.04 -2.98
N SER A 41 -5.02 8.76 -2.68
CA SER A 41 -4.30 7.58 -3.18
C SER A 41 -4.91 6.28 -2.70
N ILE A 42 -5.36 6.21 -1.44
CA ILE A 42 -6.08 5.05 -0.91
C ILE A 42 -7.41 4.84 -1.63
N LEU A 43 -8.20 5.91 -1.84
CA LEU A 43 -9.49 5.82 -2.53
C LEU A 43 -9.33 5.30 -3.97
N ARG A 44 -8.44 5.93 -4.76
CA ARG A 44 -8.13 5.48 -6.13
C ARG A 44 -7.69 4.01 -6.18
N GLY A 45 -7.00 3.56 -5.14
CA GLY A 45 -6.60 2.16 -5.00
C GLY A 45 -7.76 1.23 -4.64
N GLN A 46 -8.75 1.68 -3.87
CA GLN A 46 -9.84 0.89 -3.29
C GLN A 46 -10.98 0.57 -4.28
N ASP A 47 -11.20 1.41 -5.30
CA ASP A 47 -12.10 1.06 -6.41
C ASP A 47 -11.44 0.00 -7.33
N HIS A 48 -12.26 -0.89 -7.90
CA HIS A 48 -11.85 -1.97 -8.82
C HIS A 48 -11.10 -3.18 -8.21
N ASP A 49 -11.60 -3.76 -7.11
CA ASP A 49 -11.09 -5.01 -6.48
C ASP A 49 -9.62 -4.98 -6.05
N LYS A 50 -9.04 -3.79 -5.99
CA LYS A 50 -7.63 -3.52 -5.71
C LYS A 50 -7.56 -2.64 -4.46
N GLY A 51 -6.36 -2.44 -3.95
CA GLY A 51 -6.15 -1.81 -2.65
C GLY A 51 -4.76 -2.15 -2.13
N PHE A 52 -4.38 -1.51 -1.03
CA PHE A 52 -3.08 -1.74 -0.42
C PHE A 52 -3.23 -2.59 0.83
N ALA A 53 -2.23 -3.43 1.08
CA ALA A 53 -2.14 -4.15 2.34
C ALA A 53 -0.70 -4.22 2.84
N ILE A 54 -0.54 -4.25 4.16
CA ILE A 54 0.74 -4.51 4.82
C ILE A 54 0.76 -5.96 5.30
N ARG A 55 1.76 -6.71 4.88
CA ARG A 55 2.10 -8.00 5.46
C ARG A 55 3.32 -7.86 6.37
N HIS A 56 3.31 -8.56 7.48
CA HIS A 56 4.47 -8.75 8.35
C HIS A 56 4.99 -10.19 8.21
N VAL A 57 6.32 -10.34 8.21
CA VAL A 57 7.02 -11.62 8.39
C VAL A 57 8.18 -11.44 9.36
N ASP A 58 8.43 -12.46 10.17
CA ASP A 58 9.38 -12.46 11.28
C ASP A 58 10.70 -13.19 10.97
N ASP A 59 10.88 -13.66 9.74
CA ASP A 59 12.11 -14.32 9.31
C ASP A 59 12.52 -13.95 7.87
N ASP A 60 13.83 -13.97 7.63
CA ASP A 60 14.42 -13.61 6.33
C ASP A 60 14.09 -14.63 5.23
N LEU A 61 13.92 -15.91 5.57
CA LEU A 61 13.65 -16.96 4.59
C LEU A 61 12.23 -16.80 4.02
N ALA A 62 11.23 -16.58 4.87
CA ALA A 62 9.86 -16.28 4.47
C ALA A 62 9.78 -14.96 3.73
N LYS A 63 10.59 -13.96 4.10
CA LYS A 63 10.72 -12.73 3.32
C LYS A 63 11.19 -13.05 1.90
N GLU A 64 12.33 -13.72 1.74
CA GLU A 64 12.87 -14.08 0.42
C GLU A 64 11.91 -14.98 -0.37
N ASN A 65 11.26 -15.93 0.27
CA ASN A 65 10.27 -16.80 -0.36
C ASN A 65 9.07 -16.00 -0.88
N ASN A 66 8.51 -15.08 -0.07
CA ASN A 66 7.39 -14.25 -0.52
C ASN A 66 7.76 -13.40 -1.75
N LEU A 67 9.01 -12.95 -1.85
CA LEU A 67 9.51 -12.15 -2.97
C LEU A 67 9.77 -12.95 -4.26
N ARG A 68 9.75 -14.28 -4.19
CA ARG A 68 10.12 -15.16 -5.32
C ARG A 68 9.04 -16.16 -5.69
N ILE A 69 8.41 -16.75 -4.69
CA ILE A 69 7.57 -17.94 -4.79
C ILE A 69 6.26 -17.60 -4.10
N LYS A 70 5.31 -17.04 -4.88
CA LYS A 70 3.94 -16.66 -4.49
C LYS A 70 3.50 -17.25 -3.15
N PHE A 71 3.05 -16.40 -2.23
CA PHE A 71 2.69 -16.88 -0.90
C PHE A 71 1.19 -16.77 -0.66
N ARG A 72 0.68 -17.57 0.27
CA ARG A 72 -0.66 -17.40 0.83
C ARG A 72 -0.55 -16.89 2.24
N GLY A 73 -1.16 -15.76 2.55
CA GLY A 73 -1.24 -15.35 3.94
C GLY A 73 -1.97 -14.05 4.19
N ASP A 74 -1.86 -13.64 5.44
CA ASP A 74 -2.66 -12.56 5.99
C ASP A 74 -1.96 -11.22 5.81
N ALA A 75 -2.75 -10.18 5.56
CA ALA A 75 -2.28 -8.80 5.46
C ALA A 75 -3.34 -7.84 6.02
N ILE A 76 -2.88 -6.67 6.46
CA ILE A 76 -3.72 -5.58 6.94
C ILE A 76 -4.03 -4.62 5.81
N SER A 77 -5.30 -4.36 5.56
CA SER A 77 -5.71 -3.48 4.47
C SER A 77 -5.55 -2.00 4.83
N TYR A 78 -4.96 -1.19 3.94
CA TYR A 78 -5.16 0.26 3.95
C TYR A 78 -6.44 0.56 3.16
N SER A 79 -7.58 0.50 3.85
CA SER A 79 -8.88 0.83 3.26
C SER A 79 -9.64 1.80 4.14
N ILE A 80 -10.36 2.72 3.51
CA ILE A 80 -11.33 3.58 4.17
C ILE A 80 -12.60 2.77 4.29
N THR A 81 -12.98 2.45 5.52
CA THR A 81 -14.13 1.60 5.84
C THR A 81 -15.27 2.44 6.39
N SER A 82 -16.49 1.90 6.43
CA SER A 82 -17.63 2.58 7.06
C SER A 82 -17.37 2.93 8.53
N LEU A 83 -16.53 2.16 9.23
CA LEU A 83 -16.11 2.47 10.59
C LEU A 83 -15.23 3.73 10.64
N ILE A 84 -14.22 3.82 9.77
CA ILE A 84 -13.35 5.01 9.68
C ILE A 84 -14.19 6.22 9.28
N MET A 85 -15.11 6.07 8.32
CA MET A 85 -16.01 7.15 7.92
C MET A 85 -16.96 7.55 9.05
N SER A 86 -17.45 6.60 9.84
CA SER A 86 -18.32 6.88 10.98
C SER A 86 -17.60 7.74 12.03
N GLU A 87 -16.38 7.34 12.36
CA GLU A 87 -15.51 8.05 13.31
C GLU A 87 -15.13 9.45 12.76
N ALA A 88 -14.73 9.55 11.49
CA ALA A 88 -14.30 10.81 10.87
C ALA A 88 -15.45 11.84 10.76
N LEU A 89 -16.66 11.39 10.43
CA LEU A 89 -17.85 12.23 10.31
C LEU A 89 -18.59 12.43 11.63
N ASN A 90 -18.20 11.73 12.69
CA ASN A 90 -18.90 11.67 13.99
C ASN A 90 -20.39 11.34 13.83
N LYS A 91 -20.69 10.37 12.97
CA LYS A 91 -22.05 9.90 12.65
C LYS A 91 -22.00 8.41 12.35
N LYS A 92 -23.08 7.68 12.60
CA LYS A 92 -23.14 6.27 12.19
C LYS A 92 -23.25 6.19 10.66
N VAL A 93 -22.23 5.61 10.03
CA VAL A 93 -22.18 5.30 8.60
C VAL A 93 -22.09 3.79 8.46
N SER A 94 -23.10 3.18 7.84
CA SER A 94 -23.16 1.75 7.58
C SER A 94 -22.54 1.41 6.22
N THR A 95 -22.76 2.25 5.23
CA THR A 95 -22.20 2.10 3.88
C THR A 95 -21.91 3.47 3.30
N PHE A 96 -20.89 3.56 2.45
CA PHE A 96 -20.61 4.78 1.71
C PHE A 96 -20.06 4.42 0.34
N SER A 97 -20.23 5.32 -0.61
CA SER A 97 -19.53 5.32 -1.89
C SER A 97 -18.73 6.62 -2.02
N TRP A 98 -17.81 6.65 -2.95
CA TRP A 98 -17.08 7.88 -3.29
C TRP A 98 -17.05 8.03 -4.80
N SER A 99 -16.91 9.28 -5.26
CA SER A 99 -16.78 9.58 -6.68
C SER A 99 -16.02 10.89 -6.88
N THR A 100 -15.35 11.01 -8.02
CA THR A 100 -14.73 12.26 -8.45
C THR A 100 -15.67 12.95 -9.44
N PHE A 101 -16.00 14.22 -9.19
CA PHE A 101 -16.86 15.00 -10.10
C PHE A 101 -16.00 15.79 -11.11
N SER A 102 -16.67 16.48 -12.04
CA SER A 102 -16.03 17.25 -13.12
C SER A 102 -15.09 18.36 -12.64
N ASP A 103 -15.24 18.80 -11.40
CA ASP A 103 -14.37 19.76 -10.73
C ASP A 103 -13.07 19.15 -10.19
N GLY A 104 -12.89 17.83 -10.34
CA GLY A 104 -11.72 17.10 -9.85
C GLY A 104 -11.76 16.81 -8.35
N ASN A 105 -12.81 17.25 -7.65
CA ASN A 105 -12.96 17.02 -6.22
C ASN A 105 -13.53 15.64 -5.95
N VAL A 106 -13.13 15.07 -4.82
CA VAL A 106 -13.60 13.76 -4.35
C VAL A 106 -14.71 13.97 -3.34
N TYR A 107 -15.84 13.29 -3.53
CA TYR A 107 -16.98 13.35 -2.64
C TYR A 107 -17.35 11.97 -2.14
N PHE A 108 -17.78 11.90 -0.88
CA PHE A 108 -18.39 10.73 -0.28
C PHE A 108 -19.90 10.87 -0.24
N LEU A 109 -20.60 9.79 -0.59
CA LEU A 109 -22.03 9.66 -0.45
C LEU A 109 -22.32 8.57 0.58
N THR A 110 -23.03 8.91 1.66
CA THR A 110 -23.45 7.95 2.69
C THR A 110 -24.87 7.44 2.41
N GLU A 111 -25.32 6.41 3.15
CA GLU A 111 -26.65 5.82 3.01
C GLU A 111 -27.82 6.80 3.22
N SER A 112 -27.57 7.91 3.91
CA SER A 112 -28.53 8.99 4.14
C SER A 112 -28.63 9.97 2.96
N ASN A 113 -27.99 9.67 1.83
CA ASN A 113 -27.77 10.58 0.70
C ASN A 113 -27.10 11.90 1.09
N SER A 114 -26.36 11.92 2.20
CA SER A 114 -25.56 13.09 2.56
C SER A 114 -24.24 13.07 1.80
N LEU A 115 -23.99 14.13 1.05
CA LEU A 115 -22.78 14.33 0.28
C LEU A 115 -21.74 15.08 1.13
N HIS A 116 -20.53 14.54 1.22
CA HIS A 116 -19.42 15.13 1.97
C HIS A 116 -18.22 15.32 1.04
N LEU A 117 -17.73 16.55 0.92
CA LEU A 117 -16.48 16.83 0.21
C LEU A 117 -15.29 16.28 1.00
N LEU A 118 -14.34 15.61 0.33
CA LEU A 118 -13.03 15.31 0.90
C LEU A 118 -12.18 16.58 0.92
N ASP A 119 -12.41 17.42 1.92
CA ASP A 119 -11.57 18.57 2.23
C ASP A 119 -10.37 18.20 3.11
N GLU A 120 -9.43 19.12 3.30
CA GLU A 120 -8.26 18.90 4.17
C GLU A 120 -8.64 18.46 5.60
N PRO A 121 -9.61 19.09 6.29
CA PRO A 121 -10.03 18.65 7.62
C PRO A 121 -10.52 17.20 7.64
N LEU A 122 -11.38 16.81 6.71
CA LEU A 122 -11.90 15.44 6.65
C LEU A 122 -10.79 14.45 6.31
N ALA A 123 -9.92 14.79 5.36
CA ALA A 123 -8.78 13.96 5.01
C ALA A 123 -7.82 13.75 6.19
N CYS A 124 -7.53 14.79 6.97
CA CYS A 124 -6.70 14.68 8.16
C CYS A 124 -7.31 13.72 9.20
N LYS A 125 -8.62 13.81 9.44
CA LYS A 125 -9.32 12.88 10.35
C LYS A 125 -9.25 11.45 9.86
N ILE A 126 -9.55 11.21 8.58
CA ILE A 126 -9.48 9.86 7.98
C ILE A 126 -8.05 9.31 8.09
N PHE A 127 -7.05 10.12 7.74
CA PHE A 127 -5.64 9.76 7.84
C PHE A 127 -5.26 9.40 9.28
N ASP A 128 -5.59 10.24 10.26
CA ASP A 128 -5.18 10.03 11.66
C ASP A 128 -5.82 8.75 12.23
N LEU A 129 -7.07 8.45 11.89
CA LEU A 129 -7.75 7.20 12.28
C LEU A 129 -7.10 5.97 11.63
N MET A 130 -6.73 6.05 10.34
CA MET A 130 -5.99 4.99 9.67
C MET A 130 -4.62 4.78 10.29
N HIS A 131 -3.89 5.87 10.51
CA HIS A 131 -2.55 5.89 11.11
C HIS A 131 -2.55 5.19 12.46
N GLU A 132 -3.46 5.57 13.37
CA GLU A 132 -3.55 4.97 14.70
C GLU A 132 -3.79 3.47 14.63
N LYS A 133 -4.72 3.05 13.76
CA LYS A 133 -5.05 1.63 13.57
C LYS A 133 -3.83 0.87 13.06
N VAL A 134 -3.18 1.30 11.99
CA VAL A 134 -1.99 0.60 11.47
C VAL A 134 -0.81 0.66 12.46
N PHE A 135 -0.64 1.77 13.18
CA PHE A 135 0.39 1.91 14.21
C PHE A 135 0.25 0.87 15.31
N LYS A 136 -0.97 0.60 15.79
CA LYS A 136 -1.24 -0.45 16.78
C LYS A 136 -0.77 -1.82 16.26
N PHE A 137 -1.09 -2.16 15.01
CA PHE A 137 -0.64 -3.41 14.40
C PHE A 137 0.89 -3.50 14.30
N ILE A 138 1.54 -2.48 13.74
CA ILE A 138 2.99 -2.49 13.58
C ILE A 138 3.65 -2.63 14.94
N SER A 139 3.20 -1.87 15.95
CA SER A 139 3.75 -1.89 17.30
C SER A 139 3.63 -3.25 17.98
N GLN A 140 2.47 -3.91 17.88
CA GLN A 140 2.26 -5.26 18.41
C GLN A 140 3.16 -6.29 17.72
N ASN A 141 3.40 -6.12 16.42
CA ASN A 141 4.22 -7.02 15.61
C ASN A 141 5.65 -6.51 15.44
N PHE A 142 6.12 -5.57 16.29
CA PHE A 142 7.46 -5.01 16.19
C PHE A 142 8.45 -5.69 17.12
N GLN A 143 8.05 -6.55 18.06
CA GLN A 143 8.96 -7.14 19.04
C GLN A 143 9.53 -8.48 18.56
N GLY A 144 10.86 -8.65 18.52
CA GLY A 144 11.52 -9.83 17.95
C GLY A 144 12.79 -9.51 17.13
N LYS A 145 13.51 -10.57 16.71
CA LYS A 145 14.85 -10.49 16.09
C LYS A 145 14.83 -9.98 14.65
N CYS A 146 13.89 -10.42 13.82
CA CYS A 146 13.71 -9.96 12.45
C CYS A 146 12.25 -9.56 12.21
N HIS A 147 12.01 -8.43 11.57
CA HIS A 147 10.66 -7.98 11.19
C HIS A 147 10.75 -7.29 9.84
N HIS A 148 10.09 -7.90 8.86
CA HIS A 148 9.97 -7.35 7.53
C HIS A 148 8.50 -7.03 7.27
N TYR A 149 8.25 -5.84 6.76
CA TYR A 149 6.94 -5.37 6.36
C TYR A 149 6.92 -5.24 4.83
N MET A 150 5.89 -5.76 4.20
CA MET A 150 5.74 -5.75 2.76
C MET A 150 4.49 -4.96 2.41
N LEU A 151 4.64 -3.94 1.57
CA LEU A 151 3.52 -3.21 1.00
C LEU A 151 3.07 -3.94 -0.27
N ILE A 152 1.82 -4.38 -0.27
CA ILE A 152 1.21 -5.18 -1.32
C ILE A 152 0.16 -4.33 -2.03
N LYS A 153 0.24 -4.19 -3.35
CA LYS A 153 -0.78 -3.54 -4.19
C LYS A 153 -1.79 -4.55 -4.72
N ASN A 154 -2.88 -4.05 -5.29
CA ASN A 154 -3.92 -4.86 -5.91
C ASN A 154 -4.50 -5.93 -4.97
N MET A 155 -4.50 -5.65 -3.68
CA MET A 155 -5.19 -6.44 -2.67
C MET A 155 -6.60 -5.93 -2.58
N SER A 156 -7.61 -6.76 -2.87
CA SER A 156 -8.98 -6.30 -2.70
C SER A 156 -9.15 -5.79 -1.28
N GLY A 157 -9.66 -4.56 -1.17
CA GLY A 157 -10.04 -3.99 0.12
C GLY A 157 -10.95 -4.95 0.86
N ALA A 158 -10.95 -4.87 2.20
CA ALA A 158 -11.91 -5.64 2.98
C ALA A 158 -13.33 -5.21 2.56
N PRO A 159 -14.18 -6.10 2.01
CA PRO A 159 -15.52 -5.73 1.51
C PRO A 159 -16.47 -5.29 2.64
N SER A 160 -16.11 -5.61 3.87
CA SER A 160 -16.71 -5.16 5.12
C SER A 160 -15.60 -5.15 6.18
N PRO A 161 -15.71 -4.34 7.26
CA PRO A 161 -14.94 -4.63 8.46
C PRO A 161 -15.29 -6.07 8.87
N TYR A 162 -14.37 -7.00 8.68
CA TYR A 162 -14.52 -8.30 9.33
C TYR A 162 -14.52 -8.02 10.83
N ASP A 163 -15.39 -8.71 11.57
CA ASP A 163 -15.24 -8.91 13.02
C ASP A 163 -13.90 -9.61 13.28
N VAL A 164 -12.82 -8.84 13.31
CA VAL A 164 -11.50 -9.35 13.66
C VAL A 164 -11.18 -8.86 15.05
N LYS A 165 -11.34 -9.76 16.01
CA LYS A 165 -10.69 -9.78 17.34
C LYS A 165 -9.54 -8.78 17.42
N ASP A 166 -9.65 -7.75 18.27
CA ASP A 166 -8.71 -6.78 18.89
C ASP A 166 -7.31 -6.43 18.30
N ILE A 167 -6.84 -7.15 17.28
CA ILE A 167 -5.45 -7.30 16.82
C ILE A 167 -5.29 -6.80 15.36
N TYR A 168 -6.36 -6.73 14.56
CA TYR A 168 -6.28 -6.32 13.13
C TYR A 168 -7.21 -5.13 12.82
N PRO A 169 -6.76 -3.90 13.12
CA PRO A 169 -7.67 -2.76 13.29
C PRO A 169 -8.21 -2.13 11.99
N THR A 170 -7.73 -2.46 10.79
CA THR A 170 -8.31 -1.94 9.51
C THR A 170 -8.90 -3.02 8.61
N GLY A 171 -9.09 -4.24 9.13
CA GLY A 171 -9.58 -5.39 8.38
C GLY A 171 -8.45 -6.30 7.90
N LYS A 172 -8.68 -7.60 8.01
CA LYS A 172 -7.81 -8.64 7.48
C LYS A 172 -8.18 -8.86 6.02
N CYS A 173 -7.26 -8.60 5.09
CA CYS A 173 -7.32 -9.24 3.79
C CYS A 173 -7.08 -10.72 4.07
N GLY A 174 -8.14 -11.54 4.17
CA GLY A 174 -8.03 -12.96 4.52
C GLY A 174 -6.99 -13.71 3.68
N LYS A 175 -6.62 -14.94 4.06
CA LYS A 175 -5.58 -15.75 3.40
C LYS A 175 -5.77 -15.86 1.88
N ARG A 176 -5.13 -14.96 1.13
CA ARG A 176 -5.16 -14.87 -0.34
C ARG A 176 -3.80 -15.23 -0.92
N ASN A 177 -3.80 -15.73 -2.14
CA ASN A 177 -2.58 -15.97 -2.90
C ASN A 177 -2.07 -14.63 -3.43
N ILE A 178 -0.83 -14.31 -3.10
CA ILE A 178 -0.16 -13.06 -3.46
C ILE A 178 0.96 -13.41 -4.43
N ASP A 179 0.93 -12.78 -5.60
CA ASP A 179 2.01 -12.86 -6.56
C ASP A 179 3.14 -11.89 -6.17
N PRO A 180 4.44 -12.26 -6.27
CA PRO A 180 5.55 -11.37 -5.97
C PRO A 180 5.47 -10.00 -6.63
N LYS A 181 4.92 -9.91 -7.85
CA LYS A 181 4.72 -8.62 -8.56
C LYS A 181 3.76 -7.65 -7.85
N GLN A 182 2.94 -8.17 -6.94
CA GLN A 182 2.06 -7.35 -6.11
C GLN A 182 2.82 -6.71 -4.94
N ILE A 183 4.03 -7.16 -4.61
CA ILE A 183 4.85 -6.59 -3.55
C ILE A 183 5.65 -5.42 -4.12
N VAL A 184 5.26 -4.20 -3.76
CA VAL A 184 5.85 -2.98 -4.33
C VAL A 184 6.99 -2.42 -3.50
N CYS A 185 7.01 -2.70 -2.20
CA CYS A 185 8.06 -2.25 -1.29
C CYS A 185 8.26 -3.25 -0.14
N VAL A 186 9.50 -3.35 0.33
CA VAL A 186 9.86 -4.11 1.52
C VAL A 186 10.58 -3.18 2.49
N PHE A 187 10.13 -3.19 3.74
CA PHE A 187 10.71 -2.44 4.85
C PHE A 187 11.19 -3.43 5.88
N SER A 188 12.29 -3.13 6.56
CA SER A 188 12.82 -4.01 7.59
C SER A 188 13.40 -3.19 8.71
N LYS A 189 13.41 -3.75 9.91
CA LYS A 189 14.21 -3.20 10.99
C LYS A 189 15.64 -3.03 10.50
N SER A 190 16.10 -1.80 10.52
CA SER A 190 17.45 -1.43 10.13
C SER A 190 17.92 -0.30 11.05
N LYS A 191 19.20 0.08 10.96
CA LYS A 191 19.75 1.21 11.73
C LYS A 191 18.90 2.48 11.60
N ASN A 192 18.22 2.66 10.47
CA ASN A 192 17.43 3.86 10.17
C ASN A 192 15.92 3.69 10.48
N LEU A 193 15.45 2.44 10.66
CA LEU A 193 14.03 2.10 10.86
C LEU A 193 13.84 1.28 12.16
N PHE A 194 14.25 1.87 13.29
CA PHE A 194 14.37 1.17 14.57
C PHE A 194 13.15 1.29 15.51
N SER A 195 12.09 1.99 15.10
CA SER A 195 10.84 2.08 15.89
C SER A 195 9.59 1.84 15.04
N PRO A 196 8.47 1.37 15.63
CA PRO A 196 7.20 1.19 14.92
C PRO A 196 6.74 2.46 14.21
N LYS A 197 6.92 3.60 14.86
CA LYS A 197 6.51 4.91 14.34
C LYS A 197 7.31 5.28 13.10
N VAL A 198 8.61 5.05 13.12
CA VAL A 198 9.49 5.33 11.98
C VAL A 198 9.21 4.39 10.81
N ILE A 199 8.95 3.10 11.06
CA ILE A 199 8.52 2.17 10.00
C ILE A 199 7.20 2.61 9.38
N LEU A 200 6.20 2.92 10.20
CA LEU A 200 4.89 3.36 9.69
C LEU A 200 5.02 4.61 8.82
N ARG A 201 5.80 5.60 9.28
CA ARG A 201 6.06 6.83 8.51
C ARG A 201 6.69 6.55 7.16
N GLU A 202 7.65 5.64 7.10
CA GLU A 202 8.29 5.25 5.84
C GLU A 202 7.29 4.58 4.89
N ILE A 203 6.42 3.71 5.43
CA ILE A 203 5.33 3.08 4.66
C ILE A 203 4.36 4.15 4.12
N GLU A 204 3.87 5.04 4.99
CA GLU A 204 2.90 6.09 4.63
C GLU A 204 3.48 7.08 3.60
N SER A 205 4.74 7.49 3.78
CA SER A 205 5.48 8.30 2.80
C SER A 205 5.53 7.60 1.45
N LYS A 206 5.87 6.30 1.42
CA LYS A 206 5.88 5.53 0.18
C LYS A 206 4.49 5.46 -0.46
N VAL A 207 3.42 5.30 0.33
CA VAL A 207 2.03 5.31 -0.16
C VAL A 207 1.65 6.62 -0.85
N VAL A 208 2.06 7.77 -0.30
CA VAL A 208 1.84 9.10 -0.92
C VAL A 208 2.45 9.14 -2.33
N HIS A 209 3.66 8.62 -2.48
CA HIS A 209 4.43 8.69 -3.73
C HIS A 209 4.08 7.62 -4.77
N LEU A 210 3.15 6.70 -4.49
CA LEU A 210 2.86 5.56 -5.39
C LEU A 210 2.21 5.95 -6.71
N PHE A 211 1.46 7.05 -6.73
CA PHE A 211 0.77 7.55 -7.93
C PHE A 211 1.41 8.82 -8.48
N ASP A 212 2.61 9.16 -8.01
CA ASP A 212 3.36 10.24 -8.60
C ASP A 212 3.63 9.90 -10.07
N PRO A 213 3.38 10.85 -11.00
CA PRO A 213 3.77 10.65 -12.38
C PRO A 213 5.29 10.44 -12.46
N ALA A 214 5.72 9.77 -13.51
CA ALA A 214 7.14 9.64 -13.79
C ALA A 214 7.80 11.02 -13.85
N LYS A 215 9.00 11.14 -13.30
CA LYS A 215 9.75 12.41 -13.35
C LYS A 215 10.19 12.73 -14.77
N ASN A 216 10.51 11.69 -15.54
CA ASN A 216 10.87 11.82 -16.94
C ASN A 216 9.64 11.65 -17.83
N GLY A 217 9.58 12.39 -18.94
CA GLY A 217 8.53 12.23 -19.93
C GLY A 217 8.72 10.96 -20.76
N TYR A 218 7.82 9.98 -20.61
CA TYR A 218 7.77 8.80 -21.47
C TYR A 218 6.54 8.85 -22.37
N ASP A 219 6.72 8.63 -23.66
CA ASP A 219 5.61 8.37 -24.57
C ASP A 219 5.03 6.96 -24.34
N ALA A 220 3.87 6.67 -24.93
CA ALA A 220 3.17 5.40 -24.75
C ALA A 220 3.97 4.18 -25.27
N LEU A 221 4.71 4.33 -26.38
CA LEU A 221 5.49 3.24 -26.98
C LEU A 221 6.69 2.89 -26.09
N SER A 222 7.41 3.91 -25.63
CA SER A 222 8.50 3.80 -24.67
C SER A 222 8.02 3.15 -23.37
N THR A 223 6.90 3.60 -22.82
CA THR A 223 6.33 3.06 -21.58
C THR A 223 5.99 1.58 -21.74
N ARG A 224 5.35 1.20 -22.85
CA ARG A 224 5.04 -0.21 -23.17
C ARG A 224 6.32 -1.06 -23.28
N ALA A 225 7.32 -0.58 -24.03
CA ALA A 225 8.58 -1.27 -24.20
C ALA A 225 9.30 -1.50 -22.87
N ILE A 226 9.39 -0.46 -22.03
CA ILE A 226 10.02 -0.53 -20.72
C ILE A 226 9.28 -1.54 -19.83
N LEU A 227 7.96 -1.45 -19.73
CA LEU A 227 7.17 -2.38 -18.93
C LEU A 227 7.29 -3.82 -19.41
N ASN A 228 7.36 -4.07 -20.72
CA ASN A 228 7.59 -5.41 -21.25
C ASN A 228 8.94 -5.98 -20.81
N VAL A 229 10.02 -5.20 -20.91
CA VAL A 229 11.34 -5.64 -20.39
C VAL A 229 11.30 -5.91 -18.90
N LEU A 230 10.71 -5.00 -18.11
CA LEU A 230 10.64 -5.15 -16.66
C LEU A 230 9.79 -6.34 -16.19
N ARG A 231 8.70 -6.65 -16.91
CA ARG A 231 7.89 -7.87 -16.66
C ARG A 231 8.70 -9.12 -16.96
N GLU A 232 9.37 -9.12 -18.11
CA GLU A 232 10.07 -10.28 -18.62
C GLU A 232 11.29 -10.65 -17.78
N ILE A 233 12.02 -9.65 -17.28
CA ILE A 233 13.09 -9.93 -16.31
C ILE A 233 12.55 -10.28 -14.93
N GLU A 234 11.26 -10.09 -14.65
CA GLU A 234 10.66 -10.18 -13.32
C GLU A 234 11.31 -9.20 -12.32
N LEU A 235 11.22 -7.89 -12.58
CA LEU A 235 11.81 -6.85 -11.72
C LEU A 235 11.50 -7.12 -10.23
N LYS A 236 12.55 -7.24 -9.41
CA LYS A 236 12.41 -7.54 -7.99
C LYS A 236 12.05 -6.28 -7.19
N SER A 237 11.34 -6.46 -6.08
CA SER A 237 10.86 -5.36 -5.24
C SER A 237 11.97 -4.56 -4.57
N ASP A 238 13.13 -5.16 -4.35
CA ASP A 238 14.29 -4.58 -3.66
C ASP A 238 15.36 -4.00 -4.62
N GLU A 239 15.22 -4.23 -5.93
CA GLU A 239 16.14 -3.69 -6.93
C GLU A 239 16.00 -2.17 -7.04
N LYS A 240 17.10 -1.44 -6.80
CA LYS A 240 17.15 0.03 -6.90
C LYS A 240 17.81 0.54 -8.17
N THR A 241 18.57 -0.32 -8.85
CA THR A 241 19.33 0.06 -10.04
C THR A 241 19.52 -1.15 -10.93
N LEU A 242 19.23 -0.98 -12.21
CA LEU A 242 19.39 -1.95 -13.27
C LEU A 242 20.63 -1.62 -14.11
N THR A 243 21.29 -2.65 -14.62
CA THR A 243 22.36 -2.54 -15.62
C THR A 243 22.01 -3.33 -16.86
N ILE A 244 22.53 -2.92 -18.02
CA ILE A 244 22.23 -3.56 -19.30
C ILE A 244 22.65 -5.02 -19.30
N GLU A 245 23.79 -5.36 -18.70
CA GLU A 245 24.33 -6.71 -18.65
C GLU A 245 23.41 -7.64 -17.85
N LYS A 246 22.96 -7.19 -16.67
CA LYS A 246 22.06 -7.97 -15.81
C LYS A 246 20.69 -8.15 -16.44
N VAL A 247 20.14 -7.08 -17.02
CA VAL A 247 18.85 -7.14 -17.73
C VAL A 247 18.95 -8.10 -18.91
N ARG A 248 20.03 -8.02 -19.72
CA ARG A 248 20.25 -8.92 -20.85
C ARG A 248 20.35 -10.38 -20.41
N SER A 249 21.12 -10.67 -19.36
CA SER A 249 21.25 -12.03 -18.82
C SER A 249 19.88 -12.61 -18.45
N ARG A 250 19.06 -11.83 -17.74
CA ARG A 250 17.72 -12.28 -17.32
C ARG A 250 16.75 -12.42 -18.50
N LEU A 251 16.86 -11.60 -19.54
CA LEU A 251 16.08 -11.78 -20.76
C LEU A 251 16.43 -13.08 -21.49
N VAL A 252 17.73 -13.41 -21.60
CA VAL A 252 18.19 -14.68 -22.19
C VAL A 252 17.73 -15.87 -21.34
N GLU A 253 17.80 -15.77 -20.01
CA GLU A 253 17.25 -16.78 -19.11
C GLU A 253 15.73 -16.94 -19.33
N SER A 254 14.99 -15.84 -19.45
CA SER A 254 13.54 -15.89 -19.69
C SER A 254 13.19 -16.48 -21.05
N GLU A 255 13.93 -16.14 -22.10
CA GLU A 255 13.80 -16.72 -23.44
C GLU A 255 13.88 -18.25 -23.38
N TYR A 256 14.89 -18.78 -22.67
CA TYR A 256 15.08 -20.21 -22.50
C TYR A 256 13.97 -20.85 -21.65
N LEU A 257 13.62 -20.24 -20.52
CA LEU A 257 12.68 -20.81 -19.55
C LEU A 257 11.22 -20.78 -20.03
N THR A 258 10.85 -19.75 -20.80
CA THR A 258 9.47 -19.55 -21.25
C THR A 258 9.27 -19.87 -22.73
N HIS A 259 10.33 -20.33 -23.42
CA HIS A 259 10.33 -20.76 -24.82
C HIS A 259 9.71 -19.71 -25.73
N TRP A 260 10.37 -18.56 -25.84
CA TRP A 260 9.89 -17.50 -26.73
C TRP A 260 9.76 -18.02 -28.17
N ASP A 261 8.70 -17.60 -28.84
CA ASP A 261 8.60 -17.76 -30.28
C ASP A 261 9.45 -16.69 -30.99
N ASP A 262 9.70 -16.91 -32.28
CA ASP A 262 10.48 -16.00 -33.11
C ASP A 262 9.89 -14.57 -33.08
N PHE A 263 8.55 -14.46 -33.05
CA PHE A 263 7.87 -13.17 -32.96
C PHE A 263 8.24 -12.40 -31.68
N LYS A 264 8.19 -13.05 -30.51
CA LYS A 264 8.57 -12.44 -29.24
C LYS A 264 10.06 -12.10 -29.20
N TYR A 265 10.90 -12.97 -29.76
CA TYR A 265 12.34 -12.68 -29.88
C TYR A 265 12.58 -11.38 -30.66
N HIS A 266 11.95 -11.25 -31.84
CA HIS A 266 12.05 -10.06 -32.69
C HIS A 266 11.51 -8.80 -31.99
N ASP A 267 10.36 -8.90 -31.31
CA ASP A 267 9.79 -7.80 -30.51
C ASP A 267 10.77 -7.23 -29.46
N PHE A 268 11.61 -8.08 -28.86
CA PHE A 268 12.59 -7.67 -27.86
C PHE A 268 13.91 -7.19 -28.46
N PHE A 269 14.47 -7.89 -29.45
CA PHE A 269 15.86 -7.74 -29.86
C PHE A 269 16.09 -7.11 -31.25
N ASP A 270 15.06 -6.95 -32.08
CA ASP A 270 15.21 -6.26 -33.36
C ASP A 270 15.54 -4.78 -33.17
N ARG A 271 15.99 -4.11 -34.26
CA ARG A 271 16.24 -2.67 -34.24
C ARG A 271 14.96 -1.92 -33.90
N GLY A 272 14.98 -1.21 -32.78
CA GLY A 272 13.80 -0.51 -32.26
C GLY A 272 12.90 -1.37 -31.37
N GLY A 273 13.28 -2.62 -31.11
CA GLY A 273 12.62 -3.51 -30.18
C GLY A 273 12.65 -3.04 -28.73
N TYR A 274 11.96 -3.76 -27.85
CA TYR A 274 11.76 -3.34 -26.46
C TYR A 274 13.09 -3.16 -25.71
N PHE A 275 14.08 -4.03 -25.92
CA PHE A 275 15.35 -3.95 -25.22
C PHE A 275 16.23 -2.77 -25.66
N GLU A 276 16.23 -2.41 -26.94
CA GLU A 276 16.96 -1.23 -27.43
C GLU A 276 16.33 0.06 -26.90
N THR A 277 15.00 0.13 -26.87
CA THR A 277 14.28 1.24 -26.24
C THR A 277 14.62 1.37 -24.76
N PHE A 278 14.57 0.25 -24.02
CA PHE A 278 14.95 0.17 -22.62
C PHE A 278 16.40 0.63 -22.39
N LYS A 279 17.34 0.15 -23.21
CA LYS A 279 18.76 0.49 -23.12
C LYS A 279 19.00 1.97 -23.31
N SER A 280 18.36 2.60 -24.31
CA SER A 280 18.48 4.03 -24.57
C SER A 280 17.99 4.91 -23.42
N LYS A 281 17.05 4.40 -22.61
CA LYS A 281 16.43 5.13 -21.49
C LYS A 281 16.88 4.66 -20.11
N LEU A 282 17.85 3.74 -20.00
CA LEU A 282 18.25 3.14 -18.72
C LEU A 282 18.50 4.15 -17.59
N PRO A 283 19.22 5.28 -17.80
CA PRO A 283 19.43 6.25 -16.73
C PRO A 283 18.12 6.85 -16.20
N GLN A 284 17.17 7.16 -17.09
CA GLN A 284 15.86 7.70 -16.72
C GLN A 284 15.02 6.63 -16.02
N ILE A 285 15.03 5.39 -16.54
CA ILE A 285 14.33 4.25 -15.94
C ILE A 285 14.81 4.02 -14.50
N ASN A 286 16.12 4.08 -14.26
CA ASN A 286 16.66 3.93 -12.91
C ASN A 286 16.19 5.05 -11.96
N SER A 287 15.97 6.27 -12.47
CA SER A 287 15.42 7.37 -11.68
C SER A 287 13.90 7.29 -11.41
N ASP A 288 13.18 6.53 -12.24
CA ASP A 288 11.72 6.32 -12.18
C ASP A 288 11.33 4.86 -11.90
N LEU A 289 12.23 4.05 -11.33
CA LEU A 289 12.00 2.61 -11.17
C LEU A 289 10.80 2.32 -10.26
N ASP A 290 10.59 3.16 -9.24
CA ASP A 290 9.43 3.08 -8.35
C ASP A 290 8.11 3.32 -9.11
N TYR A 291 8.08 4.27 -10.06
CA TYR A 291 6.93 4.53 -10.93
C TYR A 291 6.60 3.34 -11.83
N PHE A 292 7.61 2.71 -12.45
CA PHE A 292 7.38 1.53 -13.27
C PHE A 292 6.95 0.32 -12.44
N ARG A 293 7.52 0.11 -11.25
CA ARG A 293 7.12 -0.97 -10.33
C ARG A 293 5.64 -0.88 -9.96
N MET A 294 5.10 0.34 -9.86
CA MET A 294 3.67 0.54 -9.59
C MET A 294 2.75 0.11 -10.74
N GLN A 295 3.24 0.13 -11.99
CA GLN A 295 2.47 -0.24 -13.18
C GLN A 295 2.57 -1.71 -13.59
N LEU A 296 3.54 -2.47 -13.06
CA LEU A 296 3.73 -3.90 -13.36
C LEU A 296 2.60 -4.79 -12.81
#